data_AF-A0A7C9PQY7-F1
#
_entry.id   AF-A0A7C9PQY7-F1
#
_cell.length_a   1.000
_cell.length_b   1.000
_cell.length_c   1.000
_cell.angle_alpha   90.00
_cell.angle_beta   90.00
_cell.angle_gamma   90.00
#
_symmetry.space_group_name_H-M   'P 1'
#
loop_
_entity.id
_entity.type
_entity.pdbx_description
1 polymer ?
#
loop_
_entity_poly.entity_id
_entity_poly.type
_entity_poly.pdbx_seq_one_letter_code
_entity_poly.pdbx_strand_id
1 'polypeptide(L)'
;MSDLADDLSYARTPDEQNCLSIGKNFDNDFDSQVAETSQKYKKSNLVDGFFGWFNRLKNGLGSRSDRSYPHGAPIQQTEKIVKTKLSELEEILDWFNPLQELIPKAVWWQCQTVLAEGFTNAVRHAHKDLPVETPIEVEATIFKGRLEIKIWDRGEPFDFEAKLRELMEMDIDPLERESGRGLIFMGSLADRVTYTRTTDERNCQLIVKNF
;
A
#
# COMPACT_ATOMS: atom_id res chain seq x y z
N MET A 1 -8.34 -28.95 -23.18
CA MET A 1 -8.58 -28.85 -21.72
C MET A 1 -7.20 -28.78 -21.09
N SER A 2 -6.69 -27.71 -20.50
CA SER A 2 -7.17 -26.36 -20.18
C SER A 2 -5.95 -25.41 -20.21
N ASP A 3 -6.06 -24.20 -20.75
CA ASP A 3 -4.99 -23.17 -20.81
C ASP A 3 -4.47 -22.65 -19.44
N LEU A 4 -4.89 -23.28 -18.33
CA LEU A 4 -4.60 -22.79 -16.99
C LEU A 4 -3.28 -23.31 -16.39
N ALA A 5 -2.80 -24.50 -16.77
CA ALA A 5 -1.66 -25.17 -16.13
C ALA A 5 -1.00 -26.20 -17.05
N ASP A 6 0.33 -26.35 -16.92
CA ASP A 6 1.12 -27.32 -17.68
C ASP A 6 1.35 -28.62 -16.91
N ASP A 7 1.28 -28.57 -15.57
CA ASP A 7 1.24 -29.74 -14.71
C ASP A 7 0.03 -29.63 -13.77
N LEU A 8 -0.66 -30.75 -13.57
CA LEU A 8 -1.79 -30.86 -12.67
C LEU A 8 -1.71 -32.25 -12.04
N SER A 9 -1.43 -32.32 -10.74
CA SER A 9 -1.37 -33.59 -10.02
C SER A 9 -2.19 -33.53 -8.74
N TYR A 10 -2.73 -34.69 -8.36
CA TYR A 10 -3.50 -34.85 -7.14
C TYR A 10 -2.93 -36.04 -6.37
N ALA A 11 -2.58 -35.84 -5.10
CA ALA A 11 -1.99 -36.86 -4.25
C ALA A 11 -2.48 -36.73 -2.81
N ARG A 12 -2.44 -37.83 -2.07
CA ARG A 12 -2.71 -37.84 -0.64
C ARG A 12 -1.40 -37.70 0.11
N THR A 13 -1.28 -36.71 0.99
CA THR A 13 -0.08 -36.45 1.77
C THR A 13 0.09 -37.49 2.89
N PRO A 14 1.30 -37.65 3.45
CA PRO A 14 1.56 -38.60 4.54
C PRO A 14 0.72 -38.37 5.81
N ASP A 15 0.20 -37.15 6.02
CA ASP A 15 -0.74 -36.79 7.09
C ASP A 15 -2.21 -36.93 6.66
N GLU A 16 -2.48 -37.74 5.63
CA GLU A 16 -3.79 -38.12 5.11
C GLU A 16 -4.63 -37.00 4.46
N GLN A 17 -4.04 -35.85 4.16
CA GLN A 17 -4.73 -34.75 3.48
C GLN A 17 -4.72 -34.92 1.96
N ASN A 18 -5.75 -34.40 1.31
CA ASN A 18 -5.82 -34.35 -0.15
C ASN A 18 -5.09 -33.10 -0.66
N CYS A 19 -4.09 -33.28 -1.52
CA CYS A 19 -3.30 -32.20 -2.09
C CYS A 19 -3.48 -32.16 -3.62
N LEU A 20 -3.87 -30.99 -4.13
CA LEU A 20 -3.92 -30.67 -5.56
C LEU A 20 -2.76 -29.72 -5.88
N SER A 21 -1.85 -30.15 -6.75
CA SER A 21 -0.71 -29.38 -7.24
C SER A 21 -0.98 -28.92 -8.66
N ILE A 22 -0.78 -27.63 -8.92
CA ILE A 22 -0.98 -27.01 -10.23
C ILE A 22 0.32 -26.28 -10.60
N GLY A 23 0.99 -26.73 -11.65
CA GLY A 23 2.26 -26.19 -12.15
C GLY A 23 2.11 -25.56 -13.54
N LYS A 24 2.89 -24.52 -13.84
CA LYS A 24 2.98 -23.93 -15.17
C LYS A 24 4.46 -23.67 -15.49
N ASN A 25 4.92 -24.23 -16.60
CA ASN A 25 6.28 -24.14 -17.08
C ASN A 25 6.40 -22.93 -18.02
N PHE A 26 7.39 -22.09 -17.77
CA PHE A 26 7.74 -21.01 -18.70
C PHE A 26 9.04 -21.43 -19.39
N ASP A 27 9.07 -21.39 -20.73
CA ASP A 27 10.25 -21.79 -21.51
C ASP A 27 11.45 -20.88 -21.17
N ASN A 28 12.48 -21.49 -20.58
CA ASN A 28 13.72 -20.84 -20.18
C ASN A 28 14.72 -20.79 -21.35
N ASP A 29 14.61 -19.75 -22.19
CA ASP A 29 15.80 -19.16 -22.87
C ASP A 29 16.44 -18.05 -22.00
N PHE A 30 16.23 -18.15 -20.68
CA PHE A 30 16.36 -17.06 -19.71
C PHE A 30 17.58 -17.19 -18.77
N ASP A 31 18.32 -18.30 -18.80
CA ASP A 31 19.17 -18.66 -17.64
C ASP A 31 20.66 -18.26 -17.72
N SER A 32 21.18 -17.76 -18.84
CA SER A 32 22.63 -17.40 -18.91
C SER A 32 22.94 -15.90 -19.00
N GLN A 33 21.97 -15.06 -19.39
CA GLN A 33 22.18 -13.60 -19.51
C GLN A 33 21.36 -12.77 -18.51
N VAL A 34 20.42 -13.37 -17.77
CA VAL A 34 19.50 -12.62 -16.91
C VAL A 34 19.96 -12.48 -15.46
N ALA A 35 20.87 -13.33 -14.95
CA ALA A 35 21.38 -13.21 -13.59
C ALA A 35 22.11 -11.87 -13.35
N GLU A 36 22.89 -11.38 -14.31
CA GLU A 36 23.54 -10.07 -14.22
C GLU A 36 22.60 -8.91 -14.60
N THR A 37 21.62 -9.15 -15.47
CA THR A 37 20.78 -8.08 -16.04
C THR A 37 19.55 -7.76 -15.19
N SER A 38 18.96 -8.75 -14.49
CA SER A 38 17.77 -8.55 -13.64
C SER A 38 18.05 -7.84 -12.32
N GLN A 39 19.22 -8.05 -11.70
CA GLN A 39 19.60 -7.26 -10.52
C GLN A 39 19.80 -5.78 -10.88
N LYS A 40 20.24 -5.48 -12.11
CA LYS A 40 20.48 -4.12 -12.59
C LYS A 40 19.21 -3.42 -13.06
N TYR A 41 18.32 -4.10 -13.78
CA TYR A 41 17.10 -3.50 -14.37
C TYR A 41 15.88 -3.42 -13.44
N LYS A 42 15.73 -4.31 -12.43
CA LYS A 42 14.67 -4.17 -11.41
C LYS A 42 15.03 -3.12 -10.36
N LYS A 43 16.31 -3.05 -9.96
CA LYS A 43 16.80 -2.03 -9.03
C LYS A 43 16.75 -0.66 -9.69
N SER A 44 17.14 -0.52 -10.96
CA SER A 44 17.06 0.77 -11.65
C SER A 44 15.62 1.27 -11.80
N ASN A 45 14.66 0.50 -12.32
CA ASN A 45 13.31 1.05 -12.58
C ASN A 45 12.52 1.41 -11.30
N LEU A 46 12.68 0.65 -10.20
CA LEU A 46 12.06 1.00 -8.92
C LEU A 46 12.74 2.24 -8.31
N VAL A 47 14.07 2.25 -8.27
CA VAL A 47 14.88 3.34 -7.73
C VAL A 47 14.72 4.61 -8.59
N ASP A 48 14.70 4.50 -9.91
CA ASP A 48 14.49 5.60 -10.88
C ASP A 48 13.04 6.14 -10.83
N GLY A 49 12.05 5.26 -10.71
CA GLY A 49 10.65 5.65 -10.49
C GLY A 49 10.46 6.38 -9.15
N PHE A 50 11.16 5.91 -8.12
CA PHE A 50 11.14 6.46 -6.76
C PHE A 50 11.95 7.76 -6.64
N PHE A 51 13.12 7.88 -7.28
CA PHE A 51 13.89 9.12 -7.43
C PHE A 51 13.15 10.14 -8.31
N GLY A 52 12.46 9.70 -9.36
CA GLY A 52 11.62 10.55 -10.21
C GLY A 52 10.37 11.07 -9.47
N TRP A 53 9.84 10.29 -8.54
CA TRP A 53 8.81 10.74 -7.60
C TRP A 53 9.37 11.68 -6.52
N PHE A 54 10.53 11.36 -5.97
CA PHE A 54 11.23 12.19 -4.97
C PHE A 54 11.66 13.55 -5.53
N ASN A 55 12.16 13.59 -6.76
CA ASN A 55 12.46 14.83 -7.45
C ASN A 55 11.19 15.64 -7.73
N ARG A 56 10.03 15.01 -7.94
CA ARG A 56 8.73 15.71 -7.97
C ARG A 56 8.34 16.30 -6.61
N LEU A 57 8.68 15.63 -5.51
CA LEU A 57 8.49 16.13 -4.14
C LEU A 57 9.44 17.29 -3.81
N LYS A 58 10.74 17.14 -4.08
CA LYS A 58 11.76 18.19 -3.87
C LYS A 58 11.51 19.43 -4.73
N ASN A 59 11.09 19.26 -5.99
CA ASN A 59 10.76 20.37 -6.89
C ASN A 59 9.32 20.90 -6.71
N GLY A 60 8.54 20.31 -5.80
CA GLY A 60 7.15 20.69 -5.50
C GLY A 60 6.99 21.85 -4.51
N LEU A 61 8.09 22.37 -3.94
CA LEU A 61 8.10 23.58 -3.10
C LEU A 61 7.85 24.90 -3.87
N GLY A 62 7.67 24.83 -5.19
CA GLY A 62 7.10 25.92 -5.98
C GLY A 62 5.59 25.75 -6.08
N SER A 63 4.85 26.56 -5.32
CA SER A 63 3.40 26.77 -5.34
C SER A 63 2.69 26.24 -6.58
N ARG A 64 2.41 24.93 -6.62
CA ARG A 64 1.45 24.38 -7.56
C ARG A 64 0.13 24.70 -6.91
N SER A 65 -0.46 25.80 -7.37
CA SER A 65 -1.82 26.23 -7.02
C SER A 65 -2.67 25.00 -6.76
N ASP A 66 -3.23 24.94 -5.56
CA ASP A 66 -4.31 24.05 -5.19
C ASP A 66 -5.38 24.16 -6.30
N ARG A 67 -5.25 23.33 -7.34
CA ARG A 67 -6.31 23.17 -8.32
C ARG A 67 -7.31 22.31 -7.57
N SER A 68 -8.15 23.00 -6.82
CA SER A 68 -9.50 22.60 -6.51
C SER A 68 -10.20 22.31 -7.84
N TYR A 69 -9.93 21.14 -8.42
CA TYR A 69 -10.92 20.53 -9.29
C TYR A 69 -12.16 20.43 -8.40
N PRO A 70 -13.33 20.92 -8.82
CA PRO A 70 -14.56 20.62 -8.10
C PRO A 70 -14.66 19.11 -8.16
N HIS A 71 -14.22 18.44 -7.10
CA HIS A 71 -14.34 17.01 -6.98
C HIS A 71 -15.84 16.79 -7.00
N GLY A 72 -16.34 16.24 -8.10
CA GLY A 72 -17.74 15.91 -8.23
C GLY A 72 -18.17 15.11 -7.01
N ALA A 73 -19.47 15.09 -6.72
CA ALA A 73 -19.99 14.34 -5.59
C ALA A 73 -19.36 12.93 -5.53
N PRO A 74 -19.00 12.43 -4.33
CA PRO A 74 -18.49 11.07 -4.17
C PRO A 74 -19.41 10.07 -4.89
N ILE A 75 -18.80 9.15 -5.64
CA ILE A 75 -19.51 8.03 -6.28
C ILE A 75 -19.88 7.00 -5.22
N GLN A 76 -18.94 6.74 -4.31
CA GLN A 76 -19.11 5.84 -3.17
C GLN A 76 -18.30 6.38 -2.01
N GLN A 77 -18.86 6.31 -0.81
CA GLN A 77 -18.14 6.53 0.44
C GLN A 77 -18.50 5.40 1.38
N THR A 78 -17.54 4.91 2.13
CA THR A 78 -17.73 3.88 3.14
C THR A 78 -16.76 4.12 4.28
N GLU A 79 -17.15 3.70 5.48
CA GLU A 79 -16.35 3.81 6.69
C GLU A 79 -16.31 2.47 7.44
N LYS A 80 -15.23 2.30 8.21
CA LYS A 80 -15.03 1.15 9.09
C LYS A 80 -14.29 1.60 10.34
N ILE A 81 -14.73 1.12 11.48
CA ILE A 81 -14.05 1.31 12.76
C ILE A 81 -13.65 -0.05 13.27
N VAL A 82 -12.37 -0.20 13.61
CA VAL A 82 -11.82 -1.43 14.18
C VAL A 82 -10.99 -1.13 15.41
N LYS A 83 -10.69 -2.18 16.17
CA LYS A 83 -9.79 -2.10 17.32
C LYS A 83 -8.34 -1.96 16.87
N THR A 84 -7.49 -1.55 17.80
CA THR A 84 -6.03 -1.51 17.58
C THR A 84 -5.42 -2.91 17.63
N LYS A 85 -5.69 -3.74 16.61
CA LYS A 85 -5.07 -5.06 16.47
C LYS A 85 -4.75 -5.35 15.02
N LEU A 86 -3.60 -5.99 14.78
CA LEU A 86 -3.21 -6.42 13.44
C LEU A 86 -4.13 -7.52 12.88
N SER A 87 -4.80 -8.30 13.74
CA SER A 87 -5.78 -9.29 13.32
C SER A 87 -6.99 -8.68 12.61
N GLU A 88 -7.30 -7.40 12.85
CA GLU A 88 -8.42 -6.73 12.17
C GLU A 88 -8.07 -6.35 10.71
N LEU A 89 -6.83 -6.56 10.26
CA LEU A 89 -6.44 -6.24 8.88
C LEU A 89 -7.24 -7.06 7.86
N GLU A 90 -7.55 -8.33 8.16
CA GLU A 90 -8.41 -9.16 7.31
C GLU A 90 -9.79 -8.54 7.16
N GLU A 91 -10.40 -8.12 8.27
CA GLU A 91 -11.70 -7.45 8.28
C GLU A 91 -11.68 -6.10 7.53
N ILE A 92 -10.60 -5.33 7.64
CA ILE A 92 -10.40 -4.09 6.87
C ILE A 92 -10.32 -4.40 5.37
N LEU A 93 -9.56 -5.40 4.96
CA LEU A 93 -9.42 -5.75 3.54
C LEU A 93 -10.72 -6.32 2.96
N ASP A 94 -11.45 -7.13 3.72
CA ASP A 94 -12.76 -7.65 3.33
C ASP A 94 -13.81 -6.54 3.19
N TRP A 95 -13.83 -5.58 4.12
CA TRP A 95 -14.69 -4.40 4.03
C TRP A 95 -14.34 -3.54 2.81
N PHE A 96 -13.06 -3.44 2.44
CA PHE A 96 -12.59 -2.66 1.31
C PHE A 96 -12.88 -3.35 -0.04
N ASN A 97 -12.89 -4.70 -0.06
CA ASN A 97 -12.96 -5.52 -1.26
C ASN A 97 -14.10 -5.23 -2.25
N PRO A 98 -15.34 -4.90 -1.82
CA PRO A 98 -16.41 -4.54 -2.74
C PRO A 98 -16.11 -3.31 -3.63
N LEU A 99 -15.19 -2.44 -3.21
CA LEU A 99 -14.81 -1.24 -3.98
C LEU A 99 -14.01 -1.54 -5.26
N GLN A 100 -13.51 -2.77 -5.42
CA GLN A 100 -12.76 -3.19 -6.60
C GLN A 100 -13.55 -3.01 -7.91
N GLU A 101 -14.88 -3.09 -7.85
CA GLU A 101 -15.76 -2.93 -9.02
C GLU A 101 -15.75 -1.50 -9.58
N LEU A 102 -15.33 -0.52 -8.78
CA LEU A 102 -15.28 0.90 -9.12
C LEU A 102 -13.86 1.37 -9.44
N ILE A 103 -12.85 0.50 -9.30
CA ILE A 103 -11.43 0.82 -9.41
C ILE A 103 -10.79 -0.03 -10.51
N PRO A 104 -9.97 0.53 -11.40
CA PRO A 104 -9.29 -0.26 -12.42
C PRO A 104 -8.45 -1.39 -11.82
N LYS A 105 -8.59 -2.60 -12.35
CA LYS A 105 -7.88 -3.80 -11.85
C LYS A 105 -6.36 -3.60 -11.74
N ALA A 106 -5.77 -2.83 -12.64
CA ALA A 106 -4.34 -2.54 -12.66
C ALA A 106 -3.83 -1.76 -11.43
N VAL A 107 -4.69 -0.97 -10.78
CA VAL A 107 -4.34 -0.15 -9.60
C VAL A 107 -4.92 -0.69 -8.29
N TRP A 108 -5.83 -1.66 -8.36
CA TRP A 108 -6.53 -2.19 -7.18
C TRP A 108 -5.57 -2.74 -6.11
N TRP A 109 -4.61 -3.58 -6.51
CA TRP A 109 -3.61 -4.14 -5.60
C TRP A 109 -2.80 -3.05 -4.89
N GLN A 110 -2.51 -1.93 -5.58
CA GLN A 110 -1.78 -0.80 -5.00
C GLN A 110 -2.60 -0.16 -3.88
N CYS A 111 -3.91 0.00 -4.11
CA CYS A 111 -4.84 0.54 -3.12
C CYS A 111 -4.93 -0.36 -1.87
N GLN A 112 -4.97 -1.68 -2.06
CA GLN A 112 -4.95 -2.64 -0.96
C GLN A 112 -3.62 -2.57 -0.18
N THR A 113 -2.49 -2.49 -0.88
CA THR A 113 -1.17 -2.39 -0.23
C THR A 113 -1.05 -1.13 0.60
N VAL A 114 -1.39 0.05 0.07
CA VAL A 114 -1.27 1.29 0.83
C VAL A 114 -2.24 1.36 2.02
N LEU A 115 -3.45 0.78 1.89
CA LEU A 115 -4.37 0.61 3.02
C LEU A 115 -3.77 -0.28 4.11
N ALA A 116 -3.23 -1.44 3.74
CA ALA A 116 -2.65 -2.38 4.67
C ALA A 116 -1.43 -1.80 5.41
N GLU A 117 -0.55 -1.10 4.70
CA GLU A 117 0.61 -0.43 5.28
C GLU A 117 0.21 0.74 6.18
N GLY A 118 -0.77 1.55 5.78
CA GLY A 118 -1.29 2.65 6.59
C GLY A 118 -1.94 2.16 7.89
N PHE A 119 -2.79 1.13 7.81
CA PHE A 119 -3.41 0.52 8.98
C PHE A 119 -2.37 -0.12 9.91
N THR A 120 -1.42 -0.87 9.34
CA THR A 120 -0.34 -1.49 10.11
C THR A 120 0.50 -0.43 10.82
N ASN A 121 0.75 0.72 10.19
CA ASN A 121 1.43 1.84 10.82
C ASN A 121 0.64 2.42 12.00
N ALA A 122 -0.68 2.60 11.85
CA ALA A 122 -1.52 3.05 12.95
C ALA A 122 -1.43 2.10 14.16
N VAL A 123 -1.54 0.78 13.93
CA VAL A 123 -1.48 -0.23 15.00
C VAL A 123 -0.08 -0.34 15.62
N ARG A 124 0.97 -0.50 14.81
CA ARG A 124 2.33 -0.81 15.30
C ARG A 124 3.08 0.40 15.84
N HIS A 125 2.75 1.59 15.35
CA HIS A 125 3.51 2.80 15.64
C HIS A 125 2.67 3.82 16.40
N ALA A 126 1.57 4.29 15.82
CA ALA A 126 0.78 5.34 16.46
C ALA A 126 0.15 4.87 17.77
N HIS A 127 -0.40 3.66 17.80
CA HIS A 127 -1.10 3.11 18.95
C HIS A 127 -0.29 2.08 19.75
N LYS A 128 1.03 2.02 19.57
CA LYS A 128 1.91 1.00 20.16
C LYS A 128 1.71 0.84 21.67
N ASP A 129 1.51 1.95 22.38
CA ASP A 129 1.37 2.01 23.83
C ASP A 129 -0.06 2.40 24.27
N LEU A 130 -1.03 2.33 23.36
CA LEU A 130 -2.44 2.62 23.64
C LEU A 130 -3.25 1.35 23.91
N PRO A 131 -4.37 1.44 24.64
CA PRO A 131 -5.26 0.30 24.85
C PRO A 131 -5.74 -0.30 23.52
N VAL A 132 -5.94 -1.61 23.51
CA VAL A 132 -6.41 -2.33 22.32
C VAL A 132 -7.81 -1.88 21.86
N GLU A 133 -8.61 -1.36 22.79
CA GLU A 133 -9.94 -0.80 22.55
C GLU A 133 -9.90 0.60 21.94
N THR A 134 -8.72 1.22 21.84
CA THR A 134 -8.54 2.48 21.10
C THR A 134 -8.98 2.26 19.65
N PRO A 135 -9.93 3.05 19.13
CA PRO A 135 -10.45 2.85 17.78
C PRO A 135 -9.47 3.37 16.73
N ILE A 136 -9.35 2.63 15.63
CA ILE A 136 -8.82 3.13 14.37
C ILE A 136 -10.00 3.24 13.42
N GLU A 137 -10.19 4.43 12.85
CA GLU A 137 -11.24 4.71 11.89
C GLU A 137 -10.62 4.72 10.49
N VAL A 138 -11.29 4.09 9.53
CA VAL A 138 -10.86 4.02 8.13
C VAL A 138 -12.02 4.45 7.25
N GLU A 139 -11.79 5.42 6.38
CA GLU A 139 -12.74 5.88 5.36
C GLU A 139 -12.15 5.65 3.98
N ALA A 140 -12.98 5.16 3.06
CA ALA A 140 -12.66 5.10 1.64
C ALA A 140 -13.71 5.88 0.85
N THR A 141 -13.26 6.88 0.09
CA THR A 141 -14.11 7.72 -0.75
C THR A 141 -13.64 7.64 -2.20
N ILE A 142 -14.54 7.19 -3.09
CA ILE A 142 -14.30 7.10 -4.53
C ILE A 142 -14.93 8.29 -5.22
N PHE A 143 -14.13 8.96 -6.03
CA PHE A 143 -14.51 9.99 -6.97
C PHE A 143 -14.26 9.48 -8.39
N LYS A 144 -14.68 10.26 -9.40
CA LYS A 144 -14.35 9.95 -10.79
C LYS A 144 -12.82 10.01 -11.00
N GLY A 145 -12.19 8.86 -11.22
CA GLY A 145 -10.75 8.73 -11.47
C GLY A 145 -9.86 8.90 -10.24
N ARG A 146 -10.41 8.74 -9.03
CA ARG A 146 -9.64 8.93 -7.79
C ARG A 146 -10.24 8.17 -6.62
N LEU A 147 -9.38 7.55 -5.82
CA LEU A 147 -9.68 7.02 -4.51
C LEU A 147 -8.95 7.87 -3.45
N GLU A 148 -9.67 8.23 -2.40
CA GLU A 148 -9.11 8.76 -1.16
C GLU A 148 -9.35 7.75 -0.03
N ILE A 149 -8.29 7.40 0.69
CA ILE A 149 -8.33 6.60 1.91
C ILE A 149 -7.91 7.52 3.05
N LYS A 150 -8.66 7.55 4.13
CA LYS A 150 -8.27 8.22 5.38
C LYS A 150 -8.20 7.20 6.49
N ILE A 151 -7.14 7.25 7.26
CA ILE A 151 -6.93 6.42 8.45
C ILE A 151 -6.73 7.38 9.61
N TRP A 152 -7.63 7.32 10.60
CA TRP A 152 -7.50 8.12 11.82
C TRP A 152 -6.97 7.29 12.97
N ASP A 153 -5.96 7.84 13.61
CA ASP A 153 -5.33 7.30 14.80
C ASP A 153 -5.31 8.37 15.92
N ARG A 154 -4.99 7.96 17.14
CA ARG A 154 -4.93 8.75 18.37
C ARG A 154 -3.53 8.75 18.97
N GLY A 155 -2.52 8.37 18.19
CA GLY A 155 -1.13 8.35 18.63
C GLY A 155 -0.53 9.75 18.73
N GLU A 156 0.76 9.80 19.02
CA GLU A 156 1.53 11.03 18.89
C GLU A 156 1.72 11.40 17.41
N PRO A 157 1.63 12.69 17.05
CA PRO A 157 1.88 13.10 15.67
C PRO A 157 3.35 12.87 15.32
N PHE A 158 3.62 12.59 14.04
CA PHE A 158 4.97 12.55 13.52
C PHE A 158 5.04 13.20 12.14
N ASP A 159 6.23 13.67 11.76
CA ASP A 159 6.47 14.21 10.43
C ASP A 159 6.71 13.05 9.46
N PHE A 160 5.64 12.66 8.76
CA PHE A 160 5.68 11.61 7.74
C PHE A 160 6.68 11.93 6.63
N GLU A 161 6.69 13.17 6.14
CA GLU A 161 7.55 13.54 5.02
C GLU A 161 9.02 13.57 5.43
N ALA A 162 9.33 14.12 6.60
CA ALA A 162 10.69 14.09 7.13
C ALA A 162 11.17 12.65 7.35
N LYS A 163 10.31 11.79 7.90
CA LYS A 163 10.68 10.39 8.12
C LYS A 163 10.89 9.64 6.81
N LEU A 164 10.04 9.88 5.82
CA LEU A 164 10.21 9.29 4.50
C LEU A 164 11.50 9.79 3.84
N ARG A 165 11.79 11.10 3.89
CA ARG A 165 13.06 11.65 3.38
C ARG A 165 14.28 11.00 4.04
N GLU A 166 14.27 10.89 5.37
CA GLU A 166 15.34 10.22 6.12
C GLU A 166 15.55 8.79 5.61
N LEU A 167 14.48 8.01 5.47
CA LEU A 167 14.56 6.63 4.97
C LEU A 167 15.09 6.53 3.54
N MET A 168 14.81 7.53 2.70
CA MET A 168 15.25 7.57 1.31
C MET A 168 16.71 8.00 1.15
N GLU A 169 17.24 8.77 2.10
CA GLU A 169 18.63 9.25 2.09
C GLU A 169 19.61 8.21 2.66
N MET A 170 19.09 7.17 3.33
CA MET A 170 19.89 6.04 3.78
C MET A 170 20.22 5.11 2.60
N ASP A 171 21.52 4.90 2.32
CA ASP A 171 22.02 3.99 1.29
C ASP A 171 21.95 2.52 1.75
N ILE A 172 20.74 2.06 2.11
CA ILE A 172 20.44 0.70 2.57
C ILE A 172 19.25 0.20 1.77
N ASP A 173 19.31 -1.04 1.29
CA ASP A 173 18.23 -1.62 0.48
C ASP A 173 16.91 -1.65 1.29
N PRO A 174 15.81 -1.07 0.79
CA PRO A 174 14.51 -1.12 1.46
C PRO A 174 14.00 -2.54 1.73
N LEU A 175 14.44 -3.53 0.95
CA LEU A 175 14.09 -4.94 1.14
C LEU A 175 14.84 -5.59 2.31
N GLU A 176 15.93 -4.98 2.77
CA GLU A 176 16.73 -5.45 3.91
C GLU A 176 16.22 -4.88 5.26
N ARG A 177 15.12 -4.12 5.25
CA ARG A 177 14.53 -3.52 6.47
C ARG A 177 13.09 -3.97 6.70
N GLU A 178 12.79 -4.40 7.92
CA GLU A 178 11.42 -4.57 8.39
C GLU A 178 10.77 -3.24 8.82
N SER A 179 11.56 -2.32 9.39
CA SER A 179 11.07 -1.01 9.86
C SER A 179 11.22 0.08 8.78
N GLY A 180 10.16 0.86 8.55
CA GLY A 180 10.13 1.95 7.58
C GLY A 180 9.70 1.54 6.16
N ARG A 181 9.66 0.24 5.86
CA ARG A 181 9.24 -0.30 4.55
C ARG A 181 7.83 0.15 4.15
N GLY A 182 6.89 0.17 5.09
CA GLY A 182 5.52 0.61 4.83
C GLY A 182 5.43 2.07 4.38
N LEU A 183 6.26 2.97 4.93
CA LEU A 183 6.33 4.36 4.50
C LEU A 183 6.84 4.47 3.05
N ILE A 184 7.83 3.65 2.68
CA ILE A 184 8.37 3.57 1.31
C ILE A 184 7.32 3.05 0.33
N PHE A 185 6.59 1.99 0.68
CA PHE A 185 5.50 1.48 -0.17
C PHE A 185 4.39 2.51 -0.34
N MET A 186 3.93 3.14 0.74
CA MET A 186 2.94 4.21 0.64
C MET A 186 3.42 5.36 -0.24
N GLY A 187 4.67 5.81 -0.07
CA GLY A 187 5.27 6.84 -0.92
C GLY A 187 5.42 6.43 -2.38
N SER A 188 5.68 5.16 -2.67
CA SER A 188 5.86 4.65 -4.03
C SER A 188 4.55 4.43 -4.78
N LEU A 189 3.52 3.95 -4.07
CA LEU A 189 2.29 3.44 -4.67
C LEU A 189 1.17 4.46 -4.69
N ALA A 190 1.13 5.41 -3.74
CA ALA A 190 0.15 6.50 -3.74
C ALA A 190 0.64 7.71 -4.55
N ASP A 191 -0.29 8.51 -5.06
CA ASP A 191 0.05 9.78 -5.70
C ASP A 191 0.27 10.91 -4.67
N ARG A 192 -0.42 10.82 -3.52
CA ARG A 192 -0.24 11.72 -2.39
C ARG A 192 -0.47 10.98 -1.08
N VAL A 193 0.41 11.21 -0.11
CA VAL A 193 0.22 10.79 1.27
C VAL A 193 0.49 11.99 2.17
N THR A 194 -0.42 12.29 3.08
CA THR A 194 -0.24 13.34 4.08
C THR A 194 -0.60 12.80 5.46
N TYR A 195 0.11 13.25 6.48
CA TYR A 195 -0.19 12.91 7.87
C TYR A 195 -0.38 14.20 8.65
N THR A 196 -1.58 14.43 9.17
CA THR A 196 -1.96 15.73 9.75
C THR A 196 -2.63 15.54 11.11
N ARG A 197 -2.21 16.33 12.10
CA ARG A 197 -2.92 16.43 13.38
C ARG A 197 -4.19 17.24 13.17
N THR A 198 -5.32 16.70 13.59
CA THR A 198 -6.63 17.37 13.53
C THR A 198 -6.91 18.12 14.85
N THR A 199 -7.90 19.01 14.83
CA THR A 199 -8.26 19.86 15.99
C THR A 199 -8.86 19.09 17.15
N ASP A 200 -9.35 17.87 16.91
CA ASP A 200 -9.88 16.94 17.90
C ASP A 200 -8.81 15.93 18.40
N GLU A 201 -7.54 16.30 18.27
CA GLU A 201 -6.38 15.55 18.76
C GLU A 201 -6.19 14.15 18.16
N ARG A 202 -6.81 13.88 17.00
CA ARG A 202 -6.51 12.71 16.19
C ARG A 202 -5.43 13.03 15.16
N ASN A 203 -4.77 12.02 14.64
CA ASN A 203 -3.99 12.15 13.43
C ASN A 203 -4.76 11.54 12.28
N CYS A 204 -4.72 12.19 11.11
CA CYS A 204 -5.31 11.70 9.88
C CYS A 204 -4.21 11.43 8.86
N GLN A 205 -4.05 10.16 8.49
CA GLN A 205 -3.30 9.76 7.31
C GLN A 205 -4.23 9.76 6.10
N LEU A 206 -4.08 10.73 5.22
CA LEU A 206 -4.77 10.77 3.93
C LEU A 206 -3.87 10.18 2.86
N ILE A 207 -4.38 9.19 2.14
CA ILE A 207 -3.76 8.55 0.99
C ILE A 207 -4.65 8.80 -0.23
N VAL A 208 -4.06 9.32 -1.30
CA VAL A 208 -4.77 9.60 -2.55
C VAL A 208 -4.15 8.81 -3.68
N LYS A 209 -4.99 8.14 -4.46
CA LYS A 209 -4.64 7.42 -5.68
C LYS A 209 -5.53 7.88 -6.83
N ASN A 210 -4.94 8.35 -7.91
CA ASN A 210 -5.62 8.73 -9.15
C ASN A 210 -5.52 7.58 -10.17
N PHE A 211 -6.53 7.44 -11.04
CA PHE A 211 -6.62 6.41 -12.07
C PHE A 211 -7.50 6.81 -13.25
#